data_AF-A0A1G2DU59-F1
#
_entry.id   AF-A0A1G2DU59-F1
#
_cell.length_a   1.000
_cell.length_b   1.000
_cell.length_c   1.000
_cell.angle_alpha   90.00
_cell.angle_beta   90.00
_cell.angle_gamma   90.00
#
_symmetry.space_group_name_H-M   'P 1'
#
loop_
_entity.id
_entity.type
_entity.pdbx_description
1 polymer ?
#
loop_
_entity_poly.entity_id
_entity_poly.type
_entity_poly.pdbx_seq_one_letter_code
_entity_poly.pdbx_strand_id
1 'polypeptide(L)'
;MIGVVEVGTGLAEILQCAGIDRSDGVPKADIMHICFPYSEQFAGATGASFIVIHSTVPIGTTSNCDEDAAHSSVRGKHPHLTEGIKAFVKFLGGKRAEEVTSHFSTLGIETITTKKPENIEAMKLWGTEIYREAILLNKHIRQYREKHEIDFDIAYTLANKTCNDGYTKLEHSEFTKYVLRYVRGPIGGHCLEPNRLMLNQ
;
A
#
# COMPACT_ATOMS: atom_id res chain seq x y z
N MET A 1 -4.92 17.98 4.55
CA MET A 1 -5.01 16.49 4.52
C MET A 1 -6.26 16.05 5.25
N ILE A 2 -7.01 15.08 4.72
CA ILE A 2 -8.23 14.56 5.37
C ILE A 2 -8.01 13.12 5.84
N GLY A 3 -8.30 12.86 7.12
CA GLY A 3 -8.19 11.55 7.76
C GLY A 3 -6.86 11.38 8.47
N VAL A 4 -6.76 11.85 9.72
CA VAL A 4 -5.49 11.99 10.46
C VAL A 4 -5.22 10.81 11.39
N VAL A 5 -5.44 9.60 10.87
CA VAL A 5 -5.07 8.35 11.56
C VAL A 5 -3.61 7.98 11.23
N GLU A 6 -3.25 6.70 11.20
CA GLU A 6 -1.87 6.25 10.96
C GLU A 6 -1.27 6.81 9.66
N VAL A 7 -1.98 6.63 8.54
CA VAL A 7 -1.50 7.06 7.21
C VAL A 7 -1.48 8.57 7.08
N GLY A 8 -2.55 9.24 7.49
CA GLY A 8 -2.65 10.68 7.42
C GLY A 8 -1.61 11.38 8.30
N THR A 9 -1.40 10.90 9.53
CA THR A 9 -0.39 11.48 10.43
C THR A 9 1.01 11.42 9.79
N GLY A 10 1.43 10.26 9.27
CA GLY A 10 2.75 10.12 8.65
C GLY A 10 2.92 10.96 7.38
N LEU A 11 1.89 11.05 6.54
CA LEU A 11 1.94 11.88 5.33
C LEU A 11 1.88 13.38 5.65
N ALA A 12 1.10 13.79 6.67
CA ALA A 12 1.00 15.19 7.07
C ALA A 12 2.33 15.70 7.60
N GLU A 13 3.05 14.88 8.37
CA GLU A 13 4.42 15.16 8.83
C GLU A 13 5.38 15.37 7.65
N ILE A 14 5.36 14.46 6.67
CA ILE A 14 6.23 14.53 5.49
C ILE A 14 5.92 15.77 4.66
N LEU A 15 4.65 15.99 4.35
CA LEU A 15 4.19 17.08 3.49
C LEU A 15 4.10 18.42 4.21
N GLN A 16 4.38 18.47 5.52
CA GLN A 16 4.29 19.65 6.36
C GLN A 16 2.96 20.40 6.19
N CYS A 17 1.86 19.66 6.14
CA CYS A 17 0.53 20.20 5.88
C CYS A 17 -0.44 19.95 7.04
N ALA A 18 -1.45 20.80 7.18
CA ALA A 18 -2.48 20.62 8.19
C ALA A 18 -3.30 19.34 7.94
N GLY A 19 -3.47 18.54 9.01
CA GLY A 19 -4.37 17.40 9.05
C GLY A 19 -5.71 17.79 9.68
N ILE A 20 -6.80 17.36 9.07
CA ILE A 20 -8.16 17.48 9.62
C ILE A 20 -8.89 16.14 9.47
N ASP A 21 -9.89 15.89 10.31
CA ASP A 21 -10.84 14.80 10.08
C ASP A 21 -12.07 15.30 9.32
N ARG A 22 -12.79 14.37 8.68
CA ARG A 22 -13.95 14.70 7.82
C ARG A 22 -15.05 15.43 8.59
N SER A 23 -15.13 15.24 9.91
CA SER A 23 -16.08 15.90 10.81
C SER A 23 -15.84 17.39 10.98
N ASP A 24 -14.64 17.87 10.69
CA ASP A 24 -14.18 19.20 11.13
C ASP A 24 -14.54 20.31 10.12
N GLY A 25 -15.26 19.95 9.05
CA GLY A 25 -15.54 20.81 7.91
C GLY A 25 -14.35 20.87 6.95
N VAL A 26 -14.59 20.63 5.65
CA VAL A 26 -13.53 20.58 4.65
C VAL A 26 -13.24 22.00 4.13
N PRO A 27 -12.03 22.56 4.35
CA PRO A 27 -11.67 23.87 3.84
C PRO A 27 -11.46 23.82 2.33
N LYS A 28 -11.58 24.97 1.66
CA LYS A 28 -11.12 25.09 0.27
C LYS A 28 -9.61 24.91 0.22
N ALA A 29 -9.14 24.08 -0.70
CA ALA A 29 -7.73 23.85 -0.96
C ALA A 29 -7.51 23.62 -2.46
N ASP A 30 -6.33 24.00 -2.95
CA ASP A 30 -5.93 23.71 -4.33
C ASP A 30 -5.73 22.20 -4.55
N ILE A 31 -5.10 21.55 -3.56
CA ILE A 31 -4.82 20.11 -3.55
C ILE A 31 -5.24 19.52 -2.21
N MET A 32 -6.05 18.46 -2.25
CA MET A 32 -6.52 17.74 -1.07
C MET A 32 -5.94 16.32 -1.02
N HIS A 33 -5.23 15.98 0.05
CA HIS A 33 -4.76 14.61 0.28
C HIS A 33 -5.76 13.81 1.11
N ILE A 34 -6.23 12.67 0.59
CA ILE A 34 -7.26 11.81 1.19
C ILE A 34 -6.62 10.56 1.79
N CYS A 35 -6.81 10.34 3.09
CA CYS A 35 -6.23 9.23 3.85
C CYS A 35 -7.26 8.47 4.71
N PHE A 36 -8.54 8.80 4.63
CA PHE A 36 -9.60 8.08 5.36
C PHE A 36 -9.98 6.75 4.65
N PRO A 37 -10.47 5.74 5.37
CA PRO A 37 -10.80 4.43 4.79
C PRO A 37 -11.82 4.50 3.64
N TYR A 38 -11.71 3.59 2.67
CA TYR A 38 -12.69 3.45 1.60
C TYR A 38 -14.10 3.14 2.13
N SER A 39 -15.11 3.66 1.46
CA SER A 39 -16.53 3.32 1.66
C SER A 39 -17.28 3.49 0.33
N GLU A 40 -18.52 3.01 0.22
CA GLU A 40 -19.32 3.23 -0.99
C GLU A 40 -19.57 4.72 -1.28
N GLN A 41 -19.48 5.58 -0.26
CA GLN A 41 -19.61 7.03 -0.36
C GLN A 41 -18.23 7.73 -0.39
N PHE A 42 -17.21 7.07 -0.94
CA PHE A 42 -15.85 7.60 -1.01
C PHE A 42 -15.72 8.76 -2.00
N ALA A 43 -16.38 8.65 -3.16
CA ALA A 43 -16.51 9.73 -4.12
C ALA A 43 -17.50 10.76 -3.56
N GLY A 44 -16.98 11.75 -2.84
CA GLY A 44 -17.77 12.82 -2.26
C GLY A 44 -17.01 14.13 -2.38
N ALA A 45 -17.74 15.17 -2.80
CA ALA A 45 -17.19 16.49 -3.08
C ALA A 45 -16.37 17.04 -1.89
N THR A 46 -15.06 17.11 -2.07
CA THR A 46 -14.09 17.68 -1.12
C THR A 46 -14.01 19.20 -1.25
N GLY A 47 -14.65 19.79 -2.26
CA GLY A 47 -14.56 21.22 -2.56
C GLY A 47 -13.18 21.66 -3.07
N ALA A 48 -12.30 20.70 -3.38
CA ALA A 48 -10.95 20.94 -3.87
C ALA A 48 -10.89 20.93 -5.42
N SER A 49 -9.90 21.63 -5.97
CA SER A 49 -9.64 21.63 -7.42
C SER A 49 -8.91 20.38 -7.91
N PHE A 50 -8.25 19.65 -7.00
CA PHE A 50 -7.53 18.42 -7.27
C PHE A 50 -7.42 17.58 -6.01
N ILE A 51 -7.61 16.26 -6.13
CA ILE A 51 -7.49 15.33 -5.00
C ILE A 51 -6.38 14.30 -5.23
N VAL A 52 -5.68 13.94 -4.16
CA VAL A 52 -4.70 12.86 -4.15
C VAL A 52 -5.13 11.81 -3.13
N ILE A 53 -5.55 10.65 -3.61
CA ILE A 53 -6.04 9.54 -2.82
C ILE A 53 -4.86 8.66 -2.41
N HIS A 54 -4.56 8.62 -1.10
CA HIS A 54 -3.55 7.73 -0.52
C HIS A 54 -4.16 6.46 0.08
N SER A 55 -5.47 6.48 0.33
CA SER A 55 -6.25 5.33 0.79
C SER A 55 -6.20 4.19 -0.21
N THR A 56 -6.26 2.95 0.29
CA THR A 56 -6.49 1.80 -0.58
C THR A 56 -7.97 1.78 -0.97
N VAL A 57 -8.24 1.65 -2.26
CA VAL A 57 -9.58 1.74 -2.87
C VAL A 57 -9.72 0.65 -3.96
N PRO A 58 -10.94 0.23 -4.32
CA PRO A 58 -11.18 -0.62 -5.49
C PRO A 58 -10.66 -0.01 -6.78
N ILE A 59 -10.35 -0.86 -7.76
CA ILE A 59 -9.87 -0.42 -9.08
C ILE A 59 -10.99 0.37 -9.79
N GLY A 60 -10.65 1.54 -10.32
CA GLY A 60 -11.55 2.48 -10.97
C GLY A 60 -12.12 3.57 -10.05
N THR A 61 -11.90 3.48 -8.74
CA THR A 61 -12.44 4.47 -7.78
C THR A 61 -11.97 5.89 -8.09
N THR A 62 -10.67 6.05 -8.35
CA THR A 62 -10.08 7.37 -8.64
C THR A 62 -10.64 7.98 -9.92
N SER A 63 -10.86 7.16 -10.95
CA SER A 63 -11.44 7.62 -12.23
C SER A 63 -12.92 7.99 -12.13
N ASN A 64 -13.61 7.49 -11.10
CA ASN A 64 -15.04 7.74 -10.85
C ASN A 64 -15.27 8.91 -9.86
N CYS A 65 -14.22 9.60 -9.44
CA CYS A 65 -14.36 10.81 -8.63
C CYS A 65 -14.85 11.98 -9.49
N ASP A 66 -15.71 12.84 -8.94
CA ASP A 66 -16.25 14.01 -9.64
C ASP A 66 -15.15 15.05 -9.90
N GLU A 67 -14.20 15.18 -8.97
CA GLU A 67 -13.02 16.02 -9.11
C GLU A 67 -11.90 15.33 -9.89
N ASP A 68 -11.00 16.13 -10.48
CA ASP A 68 -9.75 15.58 -11.01
C ASP A 68 -8.94 14.98 -9.87
N ALA A 69 -8.46 13.76 -10.08
CA ALA A 69 -7.93 12.92 -9.01
C ALA A 69 -6.68 12.15 -9.45
N ALA A 70 -5.76 11.99 -8.51
CA ALA A 70 -4.67 11.04 -8.63
C ALA A 70 -4.68 10.03 -7.48
N HIS A 71 -4.24 8.81 -7.77
CA HIS A 71 -4.02 7.77 -6.77
C HIS A 71 -2.55 7.66 -6.41
N SER A 72 -2.24 7.56 -5.12
CA SER A 72 -0.89 7.31 -4.63
C SER A 72 -0.90 6.52 -3.34
N SER A 73 -1.19 5.22 -3.44
CA SER A 73 -1.20 4.34 -2.27
C SER A 73 0.08 4.41 -1.43
N VAL A 74 -0.07 4.28 -0.11
CA VAL A 74 1.08 4.22 0.80
C VAL A 74 1.70 2.82 0.83
N ARG A 75 3.03 2.81 0.74
CA ARG A 75 3.90 1.66 1.00
C ARG A 75 4.65 1.92 2.30
N GLY A 76 4.84 0.88 3.11
CA GLY A 76 5.43 0.99 4.43
C GLY A 76 4.75 0.06 5.43
N LYS A 77 5.33 -0.02 6.63
CA LYS A 77 4.81 -0.85 7.72
C LYS A 77 4.73 -0.01 9.00
N HIS A 78 3.57 -0.04 9.65
CA HIS A 78 3.39 0.53 10.99
C HIS A 78 4.29 -0.21 12.03
N PRO A 79 4.87 0.47 13.05
CA PRO A 79 4.61 1.85 13.48
C PRO A 79 5.43 2.95 12.78
N HIS A 80 6.51 2.63 12.07
CA HIS A 80 7.43 3.63 11.52
C HIS A 80 7.04 4.08 10.12
N LEU A 81 5.82 4.60 9.96
CA LEU A 81 5.27 4.88 8.64
C LEU A 81 5.98 6.03 7.91
N THR A 82 6.43 7.07 8.63
CA THR A 82 7.21 8.18 8.06
C THR A 82 8.51 7.69 7.42
N GLU A 83 9.26 6.83 8.12
CA GLU A 83 10.47 6.19 7.58
C GLU A 83 10.13 5.27 6.41
N GLY A 84 9.05 4.48 6.52
CA GLY A 84 8.57 3.63 5.46
C GLY A 84 8.25 4.39 4.18
N ILE A 85 7.52 5.51 4.26
CA ILE A 85 7.17 6.34 3.10
C ILE A 85 8.42 6.91 2.43
N LYS A 86 9.42 7.33 3.21
CA LYS A 86 10.69 7.84 2.67
C LYS A 86 11.56 6.77 2.04
N ALA A 87 11.45 5.51 2.48
CA ALA A 87 12.27 4.41 2.01
C ALA A 87 11.84 3.82 0.66
N PHE A 88 10.60 4.03 0.23
CA PHE A 88 10.06 3.43 -1.00
C PHE A 88 9.78 4.48 -2.07
N VAL A 89 10.06 4.13 -3.32
CA VAL A 89 9.57 4.89 -4.49
C VAL A 89 8.06 5.04 -4.40
N LYS A 90 7.58 6.28 -4.49
CA LYS A 90 6.17 6.62 -4.44
C LYS A 90 5.60 6.62 -5.85
N PHE A 91 4.57 5.82 -6.07
CA PHE A 91 3.88 5.76 -7.35
C PHE A 91 2.66 6.66 -7.33
N LEU A 92 2.44 7.39 -8.43
CA LEU A 92 1.30 8.29 -8.59
C LEU A 92 0.62 8.04 -9.94
N GLY A 93 -0.70 7.89 -9.92
CA GLY A 93 -1.49 7.60 -11.11
C GLY A 93 -2.59 8.62 -11.31
N GLY A 94 -2.70 9.21 -12.50
CA GLY A 94 -3.72 10.22 -12.81
C GLY A 94 -3.23 11.24 -13.83
N LYS A 95 -4.15 12.01 -14.42
CA LYS A 95 -3.82 12.98 -15.49
C LYS A 95 -2.85 14.05 -15.00
N ARG A 96 -3.11 14.57 -13.79
CA ARG A 96 -2.34 15.62 -13.09
C ARG A 96 -1.40 15.07 -12.03
N ALA A 97 -1.09 13.76 -12.05
CA ALA A 97 -0.20 13.13 -11.07
C ALA A 97 1.19 13.79 -10.99
N GLU A 98 1.68 14.34 -12.10
CA GLU A 98 2.96 15.08 -12.16
C GLU A 98 2.95 16.38 -11.36
N GLU A 99 1.80 17.01 -11.13
CA GLU A 99 1.75 18.28 -10.37
C GLU A 99 2.18 18.09 -8.91
N VAL A 100 1.95 16.90 -8.37
CA VAL A 100 2.26 16.58 -6.97
C VAL A 100 3.57 15.81 -6.80
N THR A 101 4.26 15.41 -7.88
CA THR A 101 5.58 14.77 -7.76
C THR A 101 6.61 15.73 -7.19
N SER A 102 6.57 17.00 -7.62
CA SER A 102 7.49 18.04 -7.17
C SER A 102 7.53 18.17 -5.64
N HIS A 103 6.38 18.04 -4.98
CA HIS A 103 6.26 18.10 -3.51
C HIS A 103 6.96 16.93 -2.82
N PHE A 104 6.97 15.74 -3.42
CA PHE A 104 7.66 14.57 -2.88
C PHE A 104 9.16 14.59 -3.21
N SER A 105 9.51 15.01 -4.43
CA SER A 105 10.90 15.08 -4.89
C SER A 105 11.73 16.08 -4.08
N THR A 106 11.18 17.24 -3.70
CA THR A 106 11.87 18.22 -2.84
C THR A 106 12.15 17.68 -1.43
N LEU A 107 11.41 16.65 -1.01
CA LEU A 107 11.59 15.94 0.25
C LEU A 107 12.50 14.71 0.13
N GLY A 108 13.14 14.52 -1.03
CA GLY A 108 14.04 13.40 -1.30
C GLY A 108 13.33 12.08 -1.56
N ILE A 109 12.02 12.10 -1.85
CA ILE A 109 11.23 10.90 -2.14
C ILE A 109 11.19 10.72 -3.66
N GLU A 110 11.76 9.61 -4.14
CA GLU A 110 11.68 9.24 -5.55
C GLU A 110 10.23 8.95 -5.96
N THR A 111 9.81 9.46 -7.12
CA THR A 111 8.46 9.28 -7.63
C THR A 111 8.41 8.68 -9.04
N ILE A 112 7.45 7.80 -9.28
CA ILE A 112 7.11 7.30 -10.62
C ILE A 112 5.65 7.62 -10.92
N THR A 113 5.38 8.16 -12.12
CA THR A 113 4.03 8.54 -12.55
C THR A 113 3.49 7.67 -13.67
N THR A 114 2.16 7.50 -13.68
CA THR A 114 1.38 6.92 -14.79
C THR A 114 0.13 7.75 -15.02
N LYS A 115 -0.36 7.86 -16.26
CA LYS A 115 -1.58 8.63 -16.54
C LYS A 115 -2.86 7.92 -16.07
N LYS A 116 -2.82 6.59 -15.94
CA LYS A 116 -3.96 5.75 -15.57
C LYS A 116 -3.93 5.43 -14.06
N PRO A 117 -4.84 5.96 -13.21
CA PRO A 117 -4.82 5.73 -11.76
C PRO A 117 -5.04 4.27 -11.38
N GLU A 118 -5.77 3.51 -12.21
CA GLU A 118 -6.03 2.08 -12.02
C GLU A 118 -4.75 1.25 -11.94
N ASN A 119 -3.65 1.70 -12.56
CA ASN A 119 -2.37 1.03 -12.45
C ASN A 119 -1.86 1.03 -10.99
N ILE A 120 -2.11 2.11 -10.23
CA ILE A 120 -1.65 2.25 -8.85
C ILE A 120 -2.61 1.57 -7.87
N GLU A 121 -3.91 1.64 -8.13
CA GLU A 121 -4.93 0.88 -7.41
C GLU A 121 -4.66 -0.63 -7.53
N ALA A 122 -4.43 -1.11 -8.75
CA ALA A 122 -4.08 -2.50 -9.02
C ALA A 122 -2.75 -2.89 -8.37
N MET A 123 -1.70 -2.06 -8.49
CA MET A 123 -0.41 -2.30 -7.85
C MET A 123 -0.57 -2.53 -6.34
N LYS A 124 -1.38 -1.71 -5.67
CA LYS A 124 -1.60 -1.84 -4.22
C LYS A 124 -2.34 -3.14 -3.88
N LEU A 125 -3.44 -3.42 -4.54
CA LEU A 125 -4.30 -4.56 -4.23
C LEU A 125 -3.61 -5.88 -4.55
N TRP A 126 -3.04 -6.02 -5.75
CA TRP A 126 -2.28 -7.22 -6.13
C TRP A 126 -1.02 -7.41 -5.28
N GLY A 127 -0.32 -6.33 -4.94
CA GLY A 127 0.83 -6.40 -4.04
C GLY A 127 0.46 -6.97 -2.67
N THR A 128 -0.71 -6.60 -2.13
CA THR A 128 -1.20 -7.19 -0.87
C THR A 128 -1.72 -8.61 -1.02
N GLU A 129 -2.32 -8.97 -2.16
CA GLU A 129 -2.79 -10.34 -2.39
C GLU A 129 -1.62 -11.32 -2.53
N ILE A 130 -0.56 -10.96 -3.26
CA ILE A 130 0.66 -11.76 -3.36
C ILE A 130 1.24 -12.04 -1.95
N TYR A 131 1.30 -11.02 -1.10
CA TYR A 131 1.78 -11.18 0.28
C TYR A 131 0.85 -12.06 1.12
N ARG A 132 -0.47 -11.91 0.94
CA ARG A 132 -1.49 -12.72 1.62
C ARG A 132 -1.36 -14.21 1.26
N GLU A 133 -1.23 -14.52 -0.02
CA GLU A 133 -1.05 -15.90 -0.50
C GLU A 133 0.25 -16.53 0.02
N ALA A 134 1.33 -15.75 0.10
CA ALA A 134 2.58 -16.21 0.72
C ALA A 134 2.41 -16.58 2.20
N ILE A 135 1.60 -15.83 2.96
CA ILE A 135 1.26 -16.14 4.36
C ILE A 135 0.44 -17.44 4.45
N LEU A 136 -0.55 -17.62 3.57
CA LEU A 136 -1.38 -18.83 3.55
C LEU A 136 -0.54 -20.08 3.24
N LEU A 137 0.33 -19.99 2.24
CA LEU A 137 1.25 -21.07 1.90
C LEU A 137 2.17 -21.42 3.08
N ASN A 138 2.73 -20.42 3.76
CA ASN A 138 3.53 -20.63 4.97
C ASN A 138 2.74 -21.39 6.07
N LYS A 139 1.46 -21.05 6.28
CA LYS A 139 0.58 -21.75 7.22
C LYS A 139 0.31 -23.19 6.78
N HIS A 140 0.05 -23.44 5.49
CA HIS A 140 -0.18 -24.78 4.96
C HIS A 140 1.06 -25.68 5.12
N ILE A 141 2.25 -25.15 4.83
CA ILE A 141 3.51 -25.89 5.03
C ILE A 141 3.69 -26.25 6.52
N ARG A 142 3.31 -25.35 7.44
CA ARG A 142 3.37 -25.64 8.87
C ARG A 142 2.41 -26.76 9.29
N GLN A 143 1.18 -26.74 8.80
CA GLN A 143 0.19 -27.80 9.06
C GLN A 143 0.65 -29.14 8.49
N TYR A 144 1.18 -29.14 7.27
CA TYR A 144 1.77 -30.33 6.65
C TYR A 144 2.91 -30.88 7.51
N ARG A 145 3.80 -30.01 7.97
CA ARG A 145 4.89 -30.37 8.88
C ARG A 145 4.38 -31.02 10.17
N GLU A 146 3.35 -30.48 10.80
CA GLU A 146 2.79 -31.00 12.05
C GLU A 146 2.16 -32.40 11.87
N LYS A 147 1.61 -32.68 10.68
CA LYS A 147 1.07 -33.99 10.33
C LYS A 147 2.13 -35.04 9.98
N HIS A 148 3.26 -34.60 9.42
CA HIS A 148 4.27 -35.48 8.82
C HIS A 148 5.62 -35.50 9.56
N GLU A 149 5.73 -34.83 10.72
CA GLU A 149 6.94 -34.76 11.55
C GLU A 149 8.19 -34.23 10.82
N ILE A 150 7.98 -33.33 9.86
CA ILE A 150 9.07 -32.74 9.06
C ILE A 150 9.74 -31.59 9.83
N ASP A 151 10.96 -31.21 9.47
CA ASP A 151 11.56 -29.97 9.96
C ASP A 151 11.08 -28.77 9.12
N PHE A 152 10.37 -27.83 9.75
CA PHE A 152 9.85 -26.64 9.08
C PHE A 152 10.95 -25.66 8.67
N ASP A 153 12.04 -25.59 9.44
CA ASP A 153 13.15 -24.72 9.11
C ASP A 153 13.83 -25.21 7.83
N ILE A 154 14.08 -26.52 7.73
CA ILE A 154 14.59 -27.13 6.49
C ILE A 154 13.59 -27.00 5.33
N ALA A 155 12.32 -27.35 5.54
CA ALA A 155 11.33 -27.39 4.46
C ALA A 155 10.92 -26.01 3.92
N TYR A 156 11.14 -24.94 4.69
CA TYR A 156 10.71 -23.59 4.30
C TYR A 156 11.77 -22.52 4.58
N THR A 157 12.10 -22.27 5.85
CA THR A 157 12.84 -21.07 6.25
C THR A 157 14.28 -21.07 5.72
N LEU A 158 15.07 -22.08 6.08
CA LEU A 158 16.47 -22.20 5.69
C LEU A 158 16.58 -22.46 4.18
N ALA A 159 15.77 -23.36 3.62
CA ALA A 159 15.79 -23.64 2.19
C ALA A 159 15.47 -22.40 1.35
N ASN A 160 14.46 -21.60 1.71
CA ASN A 160 14.16 -20.37 0.96
C ASN A 160 15.23 -19.31 1.16
N LYS A 161 15.83 -19.17 2.36
CA LYS A 161 16.95 -18.24 2.58
C LYS A 161 18.15 -18.58 1.71
N THR A 162 18.62 -19.83 1.76
CA THR A 162 19.80 -20.25 0.99
C THR A 162 19.53 -20.22 -0.52
N CYS A 163 18.31 -20.53 -0.94
CA CYS A 163 17.87 -20.37 -2.33
C CYS A 163 17.90 -18.90 -2.77
N ASN A 164 17.39 -17.98 -1.95
CA ASN A 164 17.44 -16.54 -2.23
C ASN A 164 18.87 -16.03 -2.30
N ASP A 165 19.73 -16.43 -1.36
CA ASP A 165 21.15 -16.07 -1.37
C ASP A 165 21.85 -16.57 -2.65
N GLY A 166 21.48 -17.78 -3.10
CA GLY A 166 21.95 -18.33 -4.37
C GLY A 166 21.51 -17.49 -5.57
N TYR A 167 20.23 -17.14 -5.64
CA TYR A 167 19.70 -16.29 -6.72
C TYR A 167 20.31 -14.88 -6.72
N THR A 168 20.57 -14.28 -5.55
CA THR A 168 21.30 -13.01 -5.47
C THR A 168 22.72 -13.12 -6.02
N LYS A 169 23.45 -14.19 -5.69
CA LYS A 169 24.82 -14.42 -6.20
C LYS A 169 24.87 -14.67 -7.71
N LEU A 170 23.79 -15.22 -8.26
CA LEU A 170 23.63 -15.46 -9.69
C LEU A 170 23.03 -14.26 -10.44
N GLU A 171 22.88 -13.10 -9.77
CA GLU A 171 22.28 -11.89 -10.35
C GLU A 171 20.82 -12.08 -10.84
N HIS A 172 20.12 -13.06 -10.27
CA HIS A 172 18.75 -13.46 -10.62
C HIS A 172 17.76 -13.23 -9.46
N SER A 173 17.78 -12.03 -8.90
CA SER A 173 16.95 -11.67 -7.73
C SER A 173 15.43 -11.79 -7.95
N GLU A 174 14.98 -11.83 -9.20
CA GLU A 174 13.58 -12.04 -9.60
C GLU A 174 13.00 -13.39 -9.16
N PHE A 175 13.84 -14.39 -8.87
CA PHE A 175 13.40 -15.69 -8.38
C PHE A 175 13.40 -15.81 -6.85
N THR A 176 13.70 -14.72 -6.14
CA THR A 176 13.67 -14.72 -4.67
C THR A 176 12.24 -14.88 -4.15
N LYS A 177 12.13 -15.62 -3.04
CA LYS A 177 10.86 -15.99 -2.41
C LYS A 177 10.68 -15.22 -1.10
N TYR A 178 9.42 -15.05 -0.69
CA TYR A 178 9.13 -14.59 0.66
C TYR A 178 9.65 -15.57 1.71
N VAL A 179 10.37 -15.04 2.70
CA VAL A 179 10.79 -15.79 3.90
C VAL A 179 10.00 -15.25 5.10
N LEU A 180 8.85 -15.86 5.36
CA LEU A 180 7.91 -15.40 6.38
C LEU A 180 8.08 -16.15 7.69
N ARG A 181 7.90 -15.43 8.81
CA ARG A 181 7.71 -16.08 10.11
C ARG A 181 6.30 -16.65 10.17
N TYR A 182 6.16 -17.86 10.70
CA TYR A 182 4.85 -18.43 10.98
C TYR A 182 4.11 -17.57 12.01
N VAL A 183 2.85 -17.28 11.72
CA VAL A 183 1.93 -16.60 12.63
C VAL A 183 0.74 -17.54 12.87
N ARG A 184 0.41 -17.80 14.14
CA ARG A 184 -0.74 -18.63 14.52
C ARG A 184 -2.06 -17.87 14.31
N GLY A 185 -3.13 -18.61 14.01
CA GLY A 185 -4.48 -18.04 13.88
C GLY A 185 -4.80 -17.53 12.47
N PRO A 186 -5.93 -16.83 12.28
CA PRO A 186 -6.31 -16.24 11.00
C PRO A 186 -5.34 -15.12 10.57
N ILE A 187 -5.42 -14.71 9.30
CA ILE A 187 -4.74 -13.50 8.84
C ILE A 187 -5.45 -12.30 9.49
N GLY A 188 -4.71 -11.51 10.26
CA GLY A 188 -5.22 -10.33 10.96
C GLY A 188 -4.75 -9.01 10.33
N GLY A 189 -4.97 -7.92 11.06
CA GLY A 189 -4.62 -6.55 10.64
C GLY A 189 -5.66 -5.92 9.72
N HIS A 190 -5.41 -4.66 9.35
CA HIS A 190 -6.38 -3.82 8.64
C HIS A 190 -6.20 -3.80 7.11
N CYS A 191 -5.16 -4.46 6.58
CA CYS A 191 -4.82 -4.36 5.15
C CYS A 191 -5.29 -5.57 4.35
N LEU A 192 -4.91 -6.80 4.72
CA LEU A 192 -4.97 -7.93 3.78
C LEU A 192 -6.39 -8.39 3.45
N GLU A 193 -7.23 -8.61 4.45
CA GLU A 193 -8.61 -9.05 4.21
C GLU A 193 -9.48 -7.94 3.56
N PRO A 194 -9.46 -6.67 4.02
CA PRO A 194 -10.19 -5.60 3.33
C PRO A 194 -9.73 -5.40 1.89
N ASN A 195 -8.42 -5.44 1.62
CA ASN A 195 -7.91 -5.30 0.26
C ASN A 195 -8.33 -6.44 -0.65
N ARG A 196 -8.33 -7.68 -0.15
CA ARG A 196 -8.84 -8.82 -0.91
C ARG A 196 -10.31 -8.64 -1.30
N LEU A 197 -11.14 -8.11 -0.40
CA LEU A 197 -12.54 -7.82 -0.73
C LEU A 197 -12.65 -6.74 -1.81
N MET A 198 -11.85 -5.65 -1.71
CA MET A 198 -11.82 -4.59 -2.72
C MET A 198 -11.30 -5.05 -4.08
N LEU A 199 -10.40 -6.04 -4.13
CA LEU A 199 -9.88 -6.61 -5.38
C LEU A 199 -10.92 -7.42 -6.16
N ASN A 200 -11.95 -7.94 -5.48
CA ASN A 200 -12.99 -8.79 -6.08
C ASN A 200 -14.27 -8.03 -6.46
N GLN A 201 -14.23 -6.68 -6.43
CA GLN A 201 -15.37 -5.82 -6.81
C GLN A 201 -15.36 -5.49 -8.31
#